data_AF-A0A3S4X9H5-F1
#
_entry.id   AF-A0A3S4X9H5-F1
#
_cell.length_a   1.000
_cell.length_b   1.000
_cell.length_c   1.000
_cell.angle_alpha   90.00
_cell.angle_beta   90.00
_cell.angle_gamma   90.00
#
_symmetry.space_group_name_H-M   'P 1'
#
loop_
_entity.id
_entity.type
_entity.pdbx_description
1 polymer ?
#
loop_
_entity_poly.entity_id
_entity_poly.type
_entity_poly.pdbx_seq_one_letter_code
_entity_poly.pdbx_strand_id
1 'polypeptide(L)'
;MEQLDITALENAFNSLEKTIVSLENQAWFNRQEAIIQDTLIAGAIQKFEFVYELSIKMLKRQLKNIESNDTDIDSTEFRDILRMAAQYGLIESPEVWLDYRKMRNITSHTYDQNKALQVYNGISNFLESTYFLVKQLQKRNSYD
;
A
#
# COMPACT_ATOMS: atom_id res chain seq x y z
N MET A 1 -22.33 -0.43 10.59
CA MET A 1 -21.68 -1.44 9.71
C MET A 1 -20.90 -2.38 10.62
N GLU A 2 -20.33 -3.50 10.15
CA GLU A 2 -19.37 -4.21 11.02
C GLU A 2 -18.06 -3.41 11.06
N GLN A 3 -17.53 -3.16 12.27
CA GLN A 3 -16.25 -2.50 12.46
C GLN A 3 -15.13 -3.40 11.93
N LEU A 4 -14.31 -2.89 11.00
CA LEU A 4 -13.18 -3.66 10.48
C LEU A 4 -11.95 -3.48 11.37
N ASP A 5 -11.37 -4.58 11.84
CA ASP A 5 -10.01 -4.52 12.39
C ASP A 5 -9.01 -4.20 11.26
N ILE A 6 -8.41 -3.01 11.35
CA ILE A 6 -7.40 -2.48 10.43
C ILE A 6 -6.00 -2.39 11.06
N THR A 7 -5.81 -2.89 12.29
CA THR A 7 -4.58 -2.76 13.08
C THR A 7 -3.35 -3.26 12.31
N ALA A 8 -3.49 -4.37 11.58
CA ALA A 8 -2.39 -4.92 10.78
C ALA A 8 -1.95 -3.96 9.66
N LEU A 9 -2.90 -3.32 8.96
CA LEU A 9 -2.60 -2.34 7.92
C LEU A 9 -1.92 -1.11 8.51
N GLU A 10 -2.43 -0.59 9.63
CA GLU A 10 -1.84 0.57 10.31
C GLU A 10 -0.41 0.30 10.77
N ASN A 11 -0.17 -0.85 11.38
CA ASN A 11 1.17 -1.23 11.83
C ASN A 11 2.15 -1.38 10.66
N ALA A 12 1.73 -2.01 9.56
CA ALA A 12 2.55 -2.15 8.37
C ALA A 12 2.84 -0.79 7.73
N PHE A 13 1.81 0.07 7.62
CA PHE A 13 1.93 1.44 7.08
C PHE A 13 2.92 2.27 7.90
N ASN A 14 2.76 2.32 9.22
CA ASN A 14 3.64 3.05 10.12
C ASN A 14 5.09 2.53 10.06
N SER A 15 5.26 1.23 9.88
CA SER A 15 6.58 0.60 9.72
C SER A 15 7.25 0.99 8.40
N LEU A 16 6.49 1.08 7.30
CA LEU A 16 6.99 1.53 6.01
C LEU A 16 7.33 3.03 6.05
N GLU A 17 6.43 3.87 6.56
CA GLU A 17 6.61 5.31 6.71
C GLU A 17 7.89 5.63 7.49
N LYS A 18 8.07 5.04 8.67
CA LYS A 18 9.29 5.22 9.47
C LYS A 18 10.56 4.80 8.73
N THR A 19 10.49 3.74 7.92
CA THR A 19 11.62 3.32 7.09
C THR A 19 11.94 4.38 6.05
N ILE A 20 10.95 4.86 5.28
CA ILE A 20 11.20 5.87 4.24
C ILE A 20 11.75 7.17 4.85
N VAL A 21 11.15 7.67 5.94
CA VAL A 21 11.65 8.85 6.66
C VAL A 21 13.11 8.67 7.11
N SER A 22 13.49 7.47 7.55
CA SER A 22 14.88 7.20 7.94
C SER A 22 15.84 7.18 6.74
N LEU A 23 15.38 6.64 5.60
CA LEU A 23 16.18 6.56 4.37
C LEU A 23 16.26 7.89 3.60
N GLU A 24 15.35 8.82 3.84
CA GLU A 24 15.41 10.20 3.33
C GLU A 24 16.61 10.99 3.89
N ASN A 25 17.19 10.57 5.02
CA ASN A 25 18.44 11.13 5.50
C ASN A 25 19.62 10.67 4.63
N GLN A 26 19.79 11.33 3.48
CA GLN A 26 20.82 11.03 2.49
C GLN A 26 22.25 11.12 3.07
N ALA A 27 22.48 12.03 4.02
CA ALA A 27 23.79 12.16 4.66
C ALA A 27 24.14 10.92 5.50
N TRP A 28 23.16 10.31 6.18
CA TRP A 28 23.35 9.05 6.90
C TRP A 28 23.37 7.86 5.94
N PHE A 29 22.44 7.79 5.00
CA PHE A 29 22.30 6.66 4.07
C PHE A 29 23.56 6.48 3.20
N ASN A 30 24.09 7.57 2.63
CA ASN A 30 25.28 7.52 1.78
C ASN A 30 26.58 7.20 2.53
N ARG A 31 26.57 7.24 3.87
CA ARG A 31 27.70 6.79 4.71
C ARG A 31 27.71 5.28 4.96
N GLN A 32 26.61 4.59 4.66
CA GLN A 32 26.52 3.14 4.86
C GLN A 32 27.28 2.41 3.75
N GLU A 33 27.77 1.21 4.05
CA GLU A 33 28.33 0.33 3.03
C GLU A 33 27.28 -0.02 1.96
N ALA A 34 27.73 -0.27 0.73
CA ALA A 34 26.84 -0.54 -0.40
C ALA A 34 25.87 -1.71 -0.13
N ILE A 35 26.33 -2.77 0.55
CA ILE A 35 25.49 -3.91 0.92
C ILE A 35 24.41 -3.55 1.95
N ILE A 36 24.69 -2.59 2.84
CA ILE A 36 23.72 -2.10 3.82
C ILE A 36 22.69 -1.21 3.13
N GLN A 37 23.11 -0.33 2.22
CA GLN A 37 22.19 0.47 1.40
C GLN A 37 21.22 -0.42 0.61
N ASP A 38 21.75 -1.43 -0.05
CA ASP A 38 20.97 -2.42 -0.81
C ASP A 38 19.97 -3.17 0.08
N THR A 39 20.43 -3.66 1.23
CA THR A 39 19.57 -4.36 2.22
C THR A 39 18.44 -3.45 2.74
N LEU A 40 18.72 -2.17 2.98
CA LEU A 40 17.72 -1.21 3.44
C LEU A 40 16.66 -0.92 2.37
N ILE A 41 17.08 -0.77 1.10
CA ILE A 41 16.16 -0.61 -0.04
C ILE A 41 15.30 -1.87 -0.20
N ALA A 42 15.91 -3.07 -0.18
CA ALA A 42 15.19 -4.33 -0.25
C ALA A 42 14.16 -4.46 0.90
N GLY A 43 14.54 -4.05 2.12
CA GLY A 43 13.63 -4.00 3.27
C GLY A 43 12.46 -3.02 3.08
N ALA A 44 12.71 -1.85 2.49
CA ALA A 44 11.64 -0.89 2.16
C ALA A 44 10.68 -1.47 1.12
N ILE A 45 11.19 -2.13 0.07
CA ILE A 45 10.39 -2.82 -0.95
C ILE A 45 9.53 -3.92 -0.33
N GLN A 46 10.10 -4.74 0.57
CA GLN A 46 9.35 -5.78 1.27
C GLN A 46 8.21 -5.20 2.12
N LYS A 47 8.47 -4.08 2.81
CA LYS A 47 7.43 -3.38 3.58
C LYS A 47 6.35 -2.80 2.68
N PHE A 48 6.72 -2.28 1.50
CA PHE A 48 5.77 -1.87 0.48
C PHE A 48 4.84 -3.02 0.08
N GLU A 49 5.37 -4.22 -0.19
CA GLU A 49 4.53 -5.38 -0.52
C GLU A 49 3.51 -5.70 0.57
N PHE A 50 3.93 -5.70 1.84
CA PHE A 50 3.02 -5.96 2.96
C PHE A 50 1.89 -4.94 3.01
N VAL A 51 2.22 -3.65 2.90
CA VAL A 51 1.23 -2.58 2.93
C VAL A 51 0.29 -2.68 1.73
N TYR A 52 0.81 -3.00 0.54
CA TYR A 52 0.00 -3.18 -0.67
C TYR A 52 -1.02 -4.32 -0.48
N GLU A 53 -0.58 -5.52 -0.08
CA GLU A 53 -1.47 -6.68 0.08
C GLU A 53 -2.52 -6.43 1.18
N LEU A 54 -2.13 -5.83 2.30
CA LEU A 54 -3.05 -5.45 3.37
C LEU A 54 -4.06 -4.40 2.91
N SER A 55 -3.63 -3.43 2.10
CA SER A 55 -4.50 -2.39 1.55
C SER A 55 -5.57 -3.00 0.64
N ILE A 56 -5.19 -3.87 -0.31
CA ILE A 56 -6.16 -4.55 -1.19
C ILE A 56 -7.11 -5.43 -0.38
N LYS A 57 -6.60 -6.14 0.63
CA LYS A 57 -7.43 -6.94 1.53
C LYS A 57 -8.46 -6.07 2.27
N MET A 58 -8.06 -4.93 2.81
CA MET A 58 -8.97 -4.03 3.52
C MET A 58 -9.97 -3.35 2.59
N LEU A 59 -9.56 -2.97 1.37
CA LEU A 59 -10.48 -2.47 0.34
C LEU A 59 -11.59 -3.47 0.06
N LYS A 60 -11.24 -4.73 -0.23
CA LYS A 60 -12.24 -5.78 -0.48
C LYS A 60 -13.17 -5.99 0.71
N ARG A 61 -12.63 -6.06 1.93
CA ARG A 61 -13.46 -6.22 3.15
C ARG A 61 -14.41 -5.04 3.34
N GLN A 62 -13.93 -3.81 3.14
CA GLN A 62 -14.77 -2.63 3.27
C GLN A 62 -15.84 -2.56 2.20
N LEU A 63 -15.54 -2.95 0.95
CA LEU A 63 -16.55 -3.05 -0.10
C LEU A 63 -17.62 -4.09 0.22
N LYS A 64 -17.24 -5.27 0.76
CA LYS A 64 -18.22 -6.26 1.24
C LYS A 64 -19.10 -5.74 2.38
N ASN A 65 -18.56 -4.88 3.25
CA ASN A 65 -19.34 -4.28 4.32
C ASN A 65 -20.31 -3.19 3.83
N ILE A 66 -20.03 -2.57 2.67
CA ILE A 66 -20.87 -1.53 2.07
C ILE A 66 -21.93 -2.15 1.15
N GLU A 67 -21.53 -3.09 0.30
CA GLU A 67 -22.39 -3.78 -0.66
C GLU A 67 -23.29 -4.78 0.08
N SER A 68 -24.59 -4.74 -0.21
CA SER A 68 -25.56 -5.67 0.36
C SER A 68 -25.56 -6.96 -0.47
N ASN A 69 -24.91 -8.03 -0.01
CA ASN A 69 -24.94 -9.46 -0.42
C ASN A 69 -25.03 -9.93 -1.89
N ASP A 70 -25.43 -9.11 -2.87
CA ASP A 70 -25.63 -9.51 -4.28
C ASP A 70 -24.34 -9.39 -5.12
N THR A 71 -23.39 -8.55 -4.68
CA THR A 71 -22.11 -8.39 -5.37
C THR A 71 -21.05 -9.32 -4.77
N ASP A 72 -20.62 -10.34 -5.52
CA ASP A 72 -19.49 -11.19 -5.13
C ASP A 72 -18.15 -10.45 -5.37
N ILE A 73 -17.71 -9.73 -4.33
CA ILE A 73 -16.45 -8.98 -4.31
C ILE A 73 -15.22 -9.88 -4.53
N ASP A 74 -15.28 -11.17 -4.20
CA ASP A 74 -14.11 -12.04 -4.36
C ASP A 74 -13.88 -12.45 -5.82
N SER A 75 -14.95 -12.62 -6.60
CA SER A 75 -14.89 -12.92 -8.04
C SER A 75 -14.83 -11.66 -8.93
N THR A 76 -14.99 -10.48 -8.34
CA THR A 76 -14.93 -9.21 -9.07
C THR A 76 -13.51 -8.91 -9.58
N GLU A 77 -13.43 -8.48 -10.84
CA GLU A 77 -12.19 -8.04 -11.51
C GLU A 77 -11.47 -6.94 -10.71
N PHE A 78 -10.14 -6.98 -10.65
CA PHE A 78 -9.37 -6.04 -9.83
C PHE A 78 -9.61 -4.57 -10.22
N ARG A 79 -9.78 -4.28 -11.51
CA ARG A 79 -10.10 -2.93 -11.98
C ARG A 79 -11.45 -2.46 -11.42
N ASP A 80 -12.40 -3.37 -11.28
CA ASP A 80 -13.76 -3.07 -10.82
C ASP A 80 -13.76 -2.82 -9.31
N ILE A 81 -12.99 -3.61 -8.56
CA ILE A 81 -12.70 -3.35 -7.15
C ILE A 81 -12.17 -1.94 -6.93
N LEU A 82 -11.20 -1.50 -7.75
CA LEU A 82 -10.64 -0.14 -7.61
C LEU A 82 -11.65 0.95 -8.00
N ARG A 83 -12.45 0.72 -9.04
CA ARG A 83 -13.52 1.66 -9.44
C ARG A 83 -14.56 1.82 -8.34
N MET A 84 -15.02 0.72 -7.75
CA MET A 84 -15.94 0.72 -6.61
C MET A 84 -15.32 1.40 -5.40
N ALA A 85 -14.05 1.10 -5.09
CA ALA A 85 -13.34 1.74 -3.98
C ALA A 85 -13.26 3.26 -4.14
N ALA A 86 -13.03 3.76 -5.36
CA ALA A 86 -13.06 5.20 -5.63
C ALA A 86 -14.48 5.77 -5.53
N GLN A 87 -15.49 5.09 -6.07
CA GLN A 87 -16.89 5.50 -5.97
C GLN A 87 -17.36 5.66 -4.52
N TYR A 88 -16.93 4.76 -3.63
CA TYR A 88 -17.23 4.82 -2.20
C TYR A 88 -16.27 5.70 -1.39
N GLY A 89 -15.36 6.41 -2.06
CA GLY A 89 -14.42 7.35 -1.44
C GLY A 89 -13.42 6.68 -0.50
N LEU A 90 -13.00 5.44 -0.79
CA LEU A 90 -11.93 4.73 -0.07
C LEU A 90 -10.55 5.08 -0.65
N ILE A 91 -10.48 5.36 -1.94
CA ILE A 91 -9.28 5.81 -2.67
C ILE A 91 -9.64 6.96 -3.61
N GLU A 92 -8.64 7.72 -4.04
CA GLU A 92 -8.86 8.89 -4.91
C GLU A 92 -8.82 8.55 -6.41
N SER A 93 -7.85 7.73 -6.85
CA SER A 93 -7.67 7.37 -8.25
C SER A 93 -7.43 5.86 -8.43
N PRO A 94 -8.33 5.13 -9.11
CA PRO A 94 -8.11 3.73 -9.50
C PRO A 94 -6.83 3.53 -10.32
N GLU A 95 -6.49 4.48 -11.20
CA GLU A 95 -5.37 4.40 -12.13
C GLU A 95 -4.03 4.31 -11.38
N VAL A 96 -3.87 5.13 -10.34
CA VAL A 96 -2.68 5.13 -9.49
C VAL A 96 -2.51 3.78 -8.77
N TRP A 97 -3.61 3.16 -8.31
CA TRP A 97 -3.56 1.83 -7.70
C TRP A 97 -3.28 0.70 -8.70
N LEU A 98 -3.65 0.87 -9.97
CA LEU A 98 -3.21 -0.05 -11.03
C LEU A 98 -1.70 0.05 -11.26
N ASP A 99 -1.12 1.24 -11.14
CA ASP A 99 0.33 1.40 -11.24
C ASP A 99 1.05 0.80 -10.03
N TYR A 100 0.50 0.89 -8.82
CA TYR A 100 1.02 0.16 -7.66
C TYR A 100 0.97 -1.36 -7.84
N ARG A 101 -0.07 -1.89 -8.48
CA ARG A 101 -0.10 -3.32 -8.85
C ARG A 101 1.02 -3.67 -9.81
N LYS A 102 1.29 -2.84 -10.83
CA LYS A 102 2.42 -3.07 -11.75
C LYS A 102 3.76 -3.00 -11.00
N MET A 103 3.91 -2.04 -10.09
CA MET A 103 5.08 -1.88 -9.24
C MET A 103 5.28 -3.13 -8.36
N ARG A 104 4.22 -3.66 -7.75
CA ARG A 104 4.23 -4.92 -6.99
C ARG A 104 4.53 -6.15 -7.83
N ASN A 105 4.21 -6.15 -9.13
CA ASN A 105 4.50 -7.28 -10.00
C ASN A 105 5.99 -7.36 -10.38
N ILE A 106 6.74 -6.26 -10.30
CA ILE A 106 8.17 -6.24 -10.64
C ILE A 106 9.07 -6.47 -9.42
N THR A 107 8.53 -6.56 -8.21
CA THR A 107 9.32 -6.71 -6.97
C THR A 107 10.08 -8.03 -6.90
N SER A 108 9.56 -9.10 -7.50
CA SER A 108 10.29 -10.38 -7.63
C SER A 108 11.58 -10.25 -8.44
N HIS A 109 11.76 -9.15 -9.17
CA HIS A 109 12.93 -8.86 -9.98
C HIS A 109 13.86 -7.79 -9.37
N THR A 110 13.66 -7.38 -8.11
CA THR A 110 14.46 -6.32 -7.48
C THR A 110 15.83 -6.80 -7.00
N TYR A 111 16.24 -8.02 -7.34
CA TYR A 111 17.66 -8.40 -7.38
C TYR A 111 18.43 -7.58 -8.43
N ASP A 112 17.74 -7.01 -9.42
CA ASP A 112 18.27 -5.98 -10.31
C ASP A 112 18.16 -4.61 -9.64
N GLN A 113 19.29 -3.93 -9.46
CA GLN A 113 19.35 -2.64 -8.76
C GLN A 113 18.55 -1.53 -9.44
N ASN A 114 18.44 -1.52 -10.77
CA ASN A 114 17.64 -0.52 -11.48
C ASN A 114 16.15 -0.73 -11.20
N LYS A 115 15.70 -2.00 -11.16
CA LYS A 115 14.33 -2.34 -10.78
C LYS A 115 14.05 -2.05 -9.31
N ALA A 116 15.01 -2.33 -8.42
CA ALA A 116 14.90 -1.98 -7.01
C ALA A 116 14.70 -0.47 -6.82
N LEU A 117 15.54 0.34 -7.49
CA LEU A 117 15.44 1.80 -7.43
C LEU A 117 14.13 2.31 -8.04
N GLN A 118 13.68 1.71 -9.16
CA GLN A 118 12.39 2.05 -9.76
C GLN A 118 11.23 1.84 -8.77
N VAL A 119 11.17 0.70 -8.09
CA VAL A 119 10.14 0.43 -7.08
C VAL A 119 10.29 1.39 -5.90
N TYR A 120 11.51 1.53 -5.37
CA TYR A 120 11.80 2.37 -4.22
C TYR A 120 11.34 3.82 -4.42
N ASN A 121 11.64 4.41 -5.58
CA ASN A 121 11.25 5.77 -5.92
C ASN A 121 9.72 5.96 -6.02
N GLY A 122 8.95 4.88 -6.25
CA GLY A 122 7.49 4.93 -6.27
C GLY A 122 6.85 4.82 -4.89
N ILE A 123 7.61 4.46 -3.83
CA ILE A 123 7.05 4.21 -2.50
C ILE A 123 6.47 5.47 -1.86
N SER A 124 7.07 6.65 -2.06
CA SER A 124 6.57 7.90 -1.45
C SER A 124 5.15 8.23 -1.93
N ASN A 125 4.87 8.13 -3.24
CA ASN A 125 3.53 8.33 -3.79
C ASN A 125 2.55 7.27 -3.26
N PHE A 126 3.01 6.02 -3.13
CA PHE A 126 2.22 4.93 -2.56
C PHE A 126 1.85 5.19 -1.10
N LEU A 127 2.76 5.74 -0.30
CA LEU A 127 2.50 6.13 1.09
C LEU A 127 1.41 7.19 1.18
N GLU A 128 1.44 8.22 0.34
CA GLU A 128 0.38 9.25 0.31
C GLU A 128 -0.99 8.65 0.00
N SER A 129 -1.06 7.82 -1.04
CA SER A 129 -2.32 7.14 -1.44
C SER A 129 -2.83 6.18 -0.36
N THR A 130 -1.93 5.48 0.32
CA THR A 130 -2.30 4.53 1.38
C THR A 130 -2.70 5.26 2.65
N TYR A 131 -2.07 6.39 2.97
CA TYR A 131 -2.45 7.24 4.09
C TYR A 131 -3.91 7.69 3.95
N PHE A 132 -4.31 8.12 2.74
CA PHE A 132 -5.70 8.44 2.45
C PHE A 132 -6.62 7.25 2.75
N LEU A 133 -6.31 6.05 2.22
CA LEU A 133 -7.09 4.84 2.49
C LEU A 133 -7.23 4.56 4.00
N VAL A 134 -6.11 4.58 4.74
CA VAL A 134 -6.12 4.37 6.20
C VAL A 134 -7.04 5.37 6.89
N LYS A 135 -6.98 6.66 6.51
CA LYS A 135 -7.88 7.69 7.06
C LYS A 135 -9.35 7.43 6.74
N GLN A 136 -9.67 6.95 5.55
CA GLN A 136 -11.04 6.63 5.16
C GLN A 136 -11.60 5.43 5.92
N LEU A 137 -10.78 4.41 6.16
CA LEU A 137 -11.14 3.24 6.96
C LEU A 137 -11.32 3.62 8.45
N GLN A 138 -10.39 4.40 9.02
CA GLN A 138 -10.48 4.91 10.39
C GLN A 138 -11.78 5.69 10.64
N LYS A 139 -12.13 6.60 9.71
CA LYS A 139 -13.38 7.37 9.80
C LYS A 139 -14.59 6.44 9.87
N ARG A 140 -14.69 5.48 8.95
CA ARG A 140 -15.83 4.55 8.89
C ARG A 140 -15.94 3.64 10.12
N ASN A 141 -14.82 3.28 10.73
CA ASN A 141 -14.79 2.52 11.99
C ASN A 141 -15.15 3.33 13.24
N SER A 142 -15.11 4.67 13.16
CA SER A 142 -15.33 5.58 14.30
C SER A 142 -16.74 6.17 14.34
N TYR A 143 -17.59 5.86 13.35
CA TYR A 143 -18.95 6.39 13.21
C TYR A 143 -20.07 5.39 13.59
N ASP A 144 -19.75 4.33 14.33
CA ASP A 144 -20.73 3.44 14.98
C ASP A 144 -20.64 3.57 16.51
#